data_AF-A0A954WCM4-F1
#
_entry.id   AF-A0A954WCM4-F1
#
_cell.length_a   1.000
_cell.length_b   1.000
_cell.length_c   1.000
_cell.angle_alpha   90.00
_cell.angle_beta   90.00
_cell.angle_gamma   90.00
#
_symmetry.space_group_name_H-M   'P 1'
#
loop_
_entity.id
_entity.type
_entity.pdbx_description
1 polymer ?
#
loop_
_entity_poly.entity_id
_entity_poly.type
_entity_poly.pdbx_seq_one_letter_code
_entity_poly.pdbx_strand_id
1 'polypeptide(L)'
;AALCASFIISSGVVKSVGRWLIDDWGISEFHMPMLTGLIFLLPLFVSVWVLQATPPPDDTDRLHRSHRTTMLRSHRQQFLTAYWPGLSLLVFVYVAITVIRTIRDDFGVEIWRDMGVNETPSVFARAEIVVAFCVTALNAFAIWIASNRVAMRVTMALMCAALLAVGASVGLQMSGRITPFVFMVACGVGLYVPYVAFHTTVFERLIAASRRPCNLGFLMYLADAIGYLGYAVVIALRTTWSERATVLPFFLWTLLTVGGLSIVGLLLAIVYFEKVLARDAIPSMDGDSPANDLNPPTIDELAPAE
;
A
#
# COMPACT_ATOMS: atom_id res chain seq x y z
N ALA A 1 8.58 -3.83 -1.00
CA ALA A 1 8.24 -5.13 -0.37
C ALA A 1 8.81 -5.25 1.05
N ALA A 2 10.14 -5.23 1.23
CA ALA A 2 10.76 -5.38 2.56
C ALA A 2 10.25 -4.36 3.61
N LEU A 3 10.14 -3.09 3.24
CA LEU A 3 9.64 -2.02 4.13
C LEU A 3 8.19 -2.25 4.59
N CYS A 4 7.32 -2.75 3.71
CA CYS A 4 5.95 -3.06 4.09
C CYS A 4 5.87 -4.31 4.98
N ALA A 5 6.69 -5.32 4.69
CA ALA A 5 6.77 -6.53 5.51
C ALA A 5 7.26 -6.23 6.94
N SER A 6 8.23 -5.32 7.09
CA SER A 6 8.71 -4.90 8.41
C SER A 6 7.62 -4.23 9.23
N PHE A 7 6.72 -3.43 8.63
CA PHE A 7 5.62 -2.80 9.37
C PHE A 7 4.61 -3.82 9.89
N ILE A 8 4.26 -4.83 9.08
CA ILE A 8 3.31 -5.89 9.47
C ILE A 8 3.86 -6.68 10.66
N ILE A 9 5.11 -7.15 10.55
CA ILE A 9 5.76 -7.94 11.60
C ILE A 9 5.95 -7.09 12.86
N SER A 10 6.42 -5.85 12.72
CA SER A 10 6.66 -4.96 13.86
C SER A 10 5.38 -4.71 14.66
N SER A 11 4.23 -4.49 14.01
CA SER A 11 2.96 -4.28 14.72
C SER A 11 2.56 -5.51 15.54
N GLY A 12 2.66 -6.70 14.96
CA GLY A 12 2.37 -7.96 15.66
C GLY A 12 3.29 -8.22 16.85
N VAL A 13 4.60 -8.04 16.68
CA VAL A 13 5.60 -8.28 17.74
C VAL A 13 5.42 -7.28 18.89
N VAL A 14 5.22 -5.99 18.61
CA VAL A 14 5.00 -4.96 19.64
C VAL A 14 3.76 -5.28 20.49
N LYS A 15 2.66 -5.71 19.86
CA LYS A 15 1.42 -6.09 20.58
C LYS A 15 1.61 -7.34 21.43
N SER A 16 2.32 -8.35 20.92
CA SER A 16 2.64 -9.54 21.68
C SER A 16 3.51 -9.24 22.90
N VAL A 17 4.53 -8.38 22.77
CA VAL A 17 5.37 -7.95 23.90
C VAL A 17 4.58 -7.09 24.89
N GLY A 18 3.79 -6.14 24.41
CA GLY A 18 2.95 -5.29 25.26
C GLY A 18 1.96 -6.11 26.09
N ARG A 19 1.36 -7.14 25.50
CA ARG A 19 0.44 -8.03 26.21
C ARG A 19 1.15 -8.95 27.20
N TRP A 20 2.33 -9.47 26.84
CA TRP A 20 3.19 -10.23 27.77
C TRP A 20 3.53 -9.42 29.03
N LEU A 21 3.76 -8.11 28.91
CA LEU A 21 3.96 -7.22 30.06
C LEU A 21 2.72 -7.09 30.96
N ILE A 22 1.52 -7.10 30.39
CA ILE A 22 0.28 -6.99 31.16
C ILE A 22 -0.04 -8.33 31.84
N ASP A 23 -0.01 -9.42 31.08
CA ASP A 23 -0.47 -10.74 31.52
C ASP A 23 0.51 -11.39 32.51
N ASP A 24 1.82 -11.37 32.23
CA ASP A 24 2.83 -12.06 33.05
C ASP A 24 3.43 -11.17 34.14
N TRP A 25 3.58 -9.87 33.89
CA TRP A 25 4.22 -8.93 34.81
C TRP A 25 3.23 -8.04 35.58
N GLY A 26 1.93 -8.14 35.29
CA GLY A 26 0.88 -7.40 36.01
C GLY A 26 0.98 -5.88 35.86
N ILE A 27 1.61 -5.40 34.79
CA ILE A 27 1.80 -3.96 34.54
C ILE A 27 0.47 -3.34 34.13
N SER A 28 0.13 -2.17 34.68
CA SER A 28 -1.10 -1.48 34.30
C SER A 28 -1.07 -1.00 32.84
N GLU A 29 -2.24 -0.97 32.21
CA GLU A 29 -2.42 -0.57 30.81
C GLU A 29 -1.82 0.81 30.49
N PHE A 30 -1.77 1.72 31.47
CA PHE A 30 -1.17 3.05 31.32
C PHE A 30 0.36 3.05 31.30
N HIS A 31 1.02 2.12 32.00
CA HIS A 31 2.48 2.02 32.03
C HIS A 31 3.04 1.08 30.95
N MET A 32 2.20 0.22 30.37
CA MET A 32 2.58 -0.72 29.32
C MET A 32 3.30 -0.07 28.13
N PRO A 33 2.84 1.07 27.55
CA PRO A 33 3.51 1.68 26.41
C PRO A 33 4.94 2.15 26.73
N MET A 34 5.16 2.68 27.94
CA MET A 34 6.47 3.15 28.39
C MET A 34 7.48 2.02 28.46
N LEU A 35 7.10 0.91 29.10
CA LEU A 35 7.99 -0.23 29.29
C LEU A 35 8.22 -1.00 27.99
N THR A 36 7.18 -1.14 27.16
CA THR A 36 7.33 -1.72 25.81
C THR A 36 8.31 -0.88 24.98
N GLY A 37 8.18 0.44 24.99
CA GLY A 37 9.11 1.35 24.33
C GLY A 37 10.55 1.20 24.81
N LEU A 38 10.75 1.03 26.12
CA LEU A 38 12.09 0.82 26.70
C LEU A 38 12.74 -0.47 26.22
N ILE A 39 11.96 -1.56 26.07
CA ILE A 39 12.46 -2.83 25.54
C ILE A 39 12.91 -2.68 24.08
N PHE A 40 12.12 -1.97 23.25
CA PHE A 40 12.46 -1.75 21.84
C PHE A 40 13.54 -0.68 21.61
N LEU A 41 13.93 0.05 22.65
CA LEU A 41 15.02 1.04 22.58
C LEU A 41 16.39 0.35 22.36
N LEU A 42 16.60 -0.83 22.93
CA LEU A 42 17.80 -1.65 22.71
C LEU A 42 18.00 -2.04 21.23
N PRO A 43 17.03 -2.73 20.56
CA PRO A 43 17.17 -3.06 19.16
C PRO A 43 17.17 -1.81 18.25
N LEU A 44 16.54 -0.71 18.67
CA LEU A 44 16.63 0.57 17.95
C LEU A 44 18.09 1.08 17.91
N PHE A 45 18.79 1.12 19.05
CA PHE A 45 20.19 1.55 19.06
C PHE A 45 21.10 0.65 18.23
N VAL A 46 20.90 -0.67 18.29
CA VAL A 46 21.62 -1.61 17.43
C VAL A 46 21.34 -1.32 15.96
N SER A 47 20.08 -1.08 15.59
CA SER A 47 19.68 -0.78 14.22
C SER A 47 20.32 0.53 13.72
N VAL A 48 20.32 1.58 14.56
CA VAL A 48 20.96 2.87 14.23
C VAL A 48 22.46 2.71 14.07
N TRP A 49 23.12 1.94 14.94
CA TRP A 49 24.54 1.66 14.84
C TRP A 49 24.90 0.93 13.54
N VAL A 50 24.13 -0.09 13.16
CA VAL A 50 24.28 -0.76 11.86
C VAL A 50 24.07 0.21 10.69
N LEU A 51 23.07 1.09 10.80
CA LEU A 51 22.75 2.06 9.74
C LEU A 51 23.86 3.10 9.56
N GLN A 52 24.54 3.50 10.65
CA GLN A 52 25.72 4.38 10.62
C GLN A 52 26.94 3.70 9.98
N ALA A 53 27.03 2.37 10.01
CA ALA A 53 28.11 1.61 9.37
C ALA A 53 27.89 1.43 7.86
N THR A 54 26.82 1.99 7.28
CA THR A 54 26.55 1.88 5.84
C THR A 54 27.51 2.76 5.05
N PRO A 55 28.34 2.19 4.15
CA PRO A 55 29.29 2.98 3.36
C PRO A 55 28.56 3.99 2.45
N PRO A 56 29.18 5.16 2.18
CA PRO A 56 28.62 6.12 1.24
C PRO A 56 28.45 5.49 -0.15
N PRO A 57 27.44 5.92 -0.92
CA PRO A 57 27.14 5.34 -2.23
C PRO A 57 28.34 5.45 -3.17
N ASP A 58 28.75 4.30 -3.69
CA ASP A 58 29.86 4.14 -4.62
C ASP A 58 29.55 4.76 -6.00
N ASP A 59 30.55 5.06 -6.81
CA ASP A 59 30.34 5.71 -8.11
C ASP A 59 29.58 4.81 -9.11
N THR A 60 29.65 3.48 -8.93
CA THR A 60 28.79 2.51 -9.61
C THR A 60 27.30 2.68 -9.23
N ASP A 61 27.02 2.98 -7.97
CA ASP A 61 25.67 3.20 -7.43
C ASP A 61 25.08 4.54 -7.94
N ARG A 62 25.93 5.51 -8.28
CA ARG A 62 25.54 6.79 -8.92
C ARG A 62 25.19 6.63 -10.40
N LEU A 63 25.86 5.72 -11.11
CA LEU A 63 25.56 5.41 -12.51
C LEU A 63 24.24 4.64 -12.67
N HIS A 64 23.88 3.81 -11.70
CA HIS A 64 22.64 3.02 -11.72
C HIS A 64 21.42 3.75 -11.14
N ARG A 65 21.59 4.88 -10.43
CA ARG A 65 20.50 5.63 -9.81
C ARG A 65 20.31 6.98 -10.50
N SER A 66 19.20 7.11 -11.22
CA SER A 66 18.80 8.38 -11.83
C SER A 66 18.65 9.49 -10.77
N HIS A 67 19.13 10.69 -11.09
CA HIS A 67 19.03 11.85 -10.23
C HIS A 67 17.56 12.12 -9.90
N ARG A 68 17.18 12.05 -8.61
CA ARG A 68 15.80 12.29 -8.16
C ARG A 68 15.46 13.77 -8.35
N THR A 69 14.97 14.13 -9.52
CA THR A 69 14.57 15.51 -9.82
C THR A 69 13.32 15.87 -9.00
N THR A 70 13.38 17.02 -8.34
CA THR A 70 12.27 17.55 -7.56
C THR A 70 11.18 18.05 -8.50
N MET A 71 9.94 17.56 -8.35
CA MET A 71 8.81 18.06 -9.16
C MET A 71 8.53 19.54 -8.86
N LEU A 72 8.57 20.39 -9.89
CA LEU A 72 7.98 21.73 -9.87
C LEU A 72 6.46 21.65 -9.67
N ARG A 73 5.89 22.68 -9.02
CA ARG A 73 4.43 22.77 -8.72
C ARG A 73 3.55 22.69 -9.98
N SER A 74 4.02 23.24 -11.11
CA SER A 74 3.34 23.21 -12.41
C SER A 74 3.15 21.78 -12.94
N HIS A 75 4.18 20.94 -12.87
CA HIS A 75 4.10 19.54 -13.32
C HIS A 75 3.17 18.69 -12.44
N ARG A 76 3.07 19.00 -11.14
CA ARG A 76 2.14 18.31 -10.22
C ARG A 76 0.69 18.59 -10.58
N GLN A 77 0.34 19.85 -10.82
CA GLN A 77 -1.02 20.23 -11.20
C GLN A 77 -1.40 19.63 -12.56
N GLN A 78 -0.53 19.71 -13.56
CA GLN A 78 -0.81 19.13 -14.88
C GLN A 78 -1.02 17.61 -14.81
N PHE A 79 -0.22 16.89 -14.02
CA PHE A 79 -0.40 15.45 -13.81
C PHE A 79 -1.75 15.15 -13.13
N LEU A 80 -2.05 15.89 -12.04
CA LEU A 80 -3.27 15.70 -11.28
C LEU A 80 -4.50 15.98 -12.15
N THR A 81 -4.54 17.08 -12.90
CA THR A 81 -5.67 17.44 -13.75
C THR A 81 -5.91 16.45 -14.88
N ALA A 82 -4.85 15.85 -15.45
CA ALA A 82 -5.00 14.90 -16.54
C ALA A 82 -5.50 13.52 -16.11
N TYR A 83 -5.07 13.03 -14.93
CA TYR A 83 -5.42 11.70 -14.44
C TYR A 83 -6.38 11.73 -13.24
N TRP A 84 -6.95 12.89 -12.90
CA TRP A 84 -7.81 13.11 -11.73
C TRP A 84 -8.90 12.05 -11.55
N PRO A 85 -9.68 11.65 -12.57
CA PRO A 85 -10.77 10.68 -12.37
C PRO A 85 -10.26 9.30 -11.95
N GLY A 86 -9.22 8.78 -12.60
CA GLY A 86 -8.63 7.48 -12.24
C GLY A 86 -7.84 7.56 -10.93
N LEU A 87 -7.12 8.67 -10.70
CA LEU A 87 -6.32 8.87 -9.51
C LEU A 87 -7.17 9.05 -8.25
N SER A 88 -8.24 9.84 -8.33
CA SER A 88 -9.17 10.03 -7.20
C SER A 88 -9.80 8.72 -6.77
N LEU A 89 -10.12 7.84 -7.74
CA LEU A 89 -10.66 6.52 -7.48
C LEU A 89 -9.63 5.59 -6.83
N LEU A 90 -8.38 5.59 -7.31
CA LEU A 90 -7.28 4.85 -6.68
C LEU A 90 -6.99 5.34 -5.26
N VAL A 91 -6.96 6.66 -5.06
CA VAL A 91 -6.79 7.28 -3.74
C VAL A 91 -7.97 6.91 -2.83
N PHE A 92 -9.19 6.93 -3.34
CA PHE A 92 -10.36 6.51 -2.58
C PHE A 92 -10.24 5.05 -2.11
N VAL A 93 -9.89 4.13 -3.01
CA VAL A 93 -9.65 2.71 -2.67
C VAL A 93 -8.51 2.59 -1.66
N TYR A 94 -7.42 3.32 -1.86
CA TYR A 94 -6.29 3.32 -0.93
C TYR A 94 -6.69 3.76 0.48
N VAL A 95 -7.45 4.85 0.58
CA VAL A 95 -7.97 5.37 1.85
C VAL A 95 -8.88 4.33 2.50
N ALA A 96 -9.81 3.76 1.74
CA ALA A 96 -10.73 2.73 2.21
C ALA A 96 -9.99 1.52 2.80
N ILE A 97 -9.00 1.00 2.08
CA ILE A 97 -8.17 -0.13 2.54
C ILE A 97 -7.32 0.25 3.75
N THR A 98 -6.76 1.46 3.76
CA THR A 98 -5.97 1.97 4.89
C THR A 98 -6.82 2.06 6.15
N VAL A 99 -8.04 2.58 6.06
CA VAL A 99 -8.99 2.67 7.19
C VAL A 99 -9.31 1.28 7.73
N ILE A 100 -9.74 0.34 6.88
CA ILE A 100 -10.11 -1.00 7.34
C ILE A 100 -8.91 -1.71 7.97
N ARG A 101 -7.73 -1.62 7.34
CA ARG A 101 -6.49 -2.21 7.83
C ARG A 101 -6.11 -1.65 9.19
N THR A 102 -6.16 -0.33 9.36
CA THR A 102 -5.84 0.31 10.64
C THR A 102 -6.85 -0.07 11.71
N ILE A 103 -8.15 -0.17 11.40
CA ILE A 103 -9.15 -0.68 12.35
C ILE A 103 -8.84 -2.13 12.77
N ARG A 104 -8.53 -3.03 11.81
CA ARG A 104 -8.14 -4.42 12.10
C ARG A 104 -6.94 -4.46 13.02
N ASP A 105 -5.95 -3.61 12.75
CA ASP A 105 -4.71 -3.60 13.48
C ASP A 105 -4.92 -3.04 14.89
N ASP A 106 -5.49 -1.85 15.01
CA ASP A 106 -5.67 -1.15 16.29
C ASP A 106 -6.64 -1.87 17.23
N PHE A 107 -7.75 -2.39 16.70
CA PHE A 107 -8.75 -3.13 17.49
C PHE A 107 -8.57 -4.65 17.44
N GLY A 108 -7.39 -5.12 17.02
CA GLY A 108 -7.14 -6.55 16.85
C GLY A 108 -7.42 -7.30 18.15
N VAL A 109 -6.94 -6.79 19.28
CA VAL A 109 -7.10 -7.38 20.61
C VAL A 109 -8.58 -7.59 20.97
N GLU A 110 -9.41 -6.58 20.76
CA GLU A 110 -10.84 -6.62 21.06
C GLU A 110 -11.57 -7.58 20.13
N ILE A 111 -11.20 -7.61 18.83
CA ILE A 111 -11.77 -8.54 17.85
C ILE A 111 -11.49 -9.99 18.25
N TRP A 112 -10.28 -10.32 18.71
CA TRP A 112 -9.95 -11.67 19.20
C TRP A 112 -10.74 -12.04 20.45
N ARG A 113 -10.90 -11.09 21.39
CA ARG A 113 -11.69 -11.29 22.61
C ARG A 113 -13.16 -11.54 22.30
N ASP A 114 -13.74 -10.75 21.40
CA ASP A 114 -15.14 -10.88 20.97
C ASP A 114 -15.41 -12.21 20.23
N MET A 115 -14.37 -12.84 19.65
CA MET A 115 -14.45 -14.17 19.03
C MET A 115 -14.22 -15.34 20.01
N GLY A 116 -14.05 -15.06 21.31
CA GLY A 116 -13.90 -16.08 22.35
C GLY A 116 -12.52 -16.70 22.47
N VAL A 117 -11.49 -16.09 21.86
CA VAL A 117 -10.09 -16.53 22.03
C VAL A 117 -9.45 -15.68 23.12
N ASN A 118 -9.39 -16.23 24.32
CA ASN A 118 -8.78 -15.57 25.47
C ASN A 118 -7.25 -15.69 25.41
N GLU A 119 -6.60 -14.54 25.35
CA GLU A 119 -5.35 -14.21 26.06
C GLU A 119 -4.15 -15.14 25.86
N THR A 120 -3.78 -15.43 24.61
CA THR A 120 -2.44 -15.93 24.31
C THR A 120 -1.66 -14.91 23.48
N PRO A 121 -0.74 -14.12 24.10
CA PRO A 121 0.04 -13.09 23.43
C PRO A 121 0.75 -13.57 22.16
N SER A 122 1.15 -14.85 22.14
CA SER A 122 1.86 -15.48 21.02
C SER A 122 0.99 -15.73 19.77
N VAL A 123 -0.34 -15.67 19.86
CA VAL A 123 -1.23 -15.89 18.71
C VAL A 123 -1.22 -14.69 17.76
N PHE A 124 -1.09 -13.46 18.30
CA PHE A 124 -0.98 -12.23 17.50
C PHE A 124 0.27 -12.24 16.62
N ALA A 125 1.45 -12.44 17.21
CA ALA A 125 2.70 -12.54 16.46
C ALA A 125 2.66 -13.67 15.43
N ARG A 126 2.14 -14.86 15.78
CA ARG A 126 2.02 -15.97 14.83
C ARG A 126 1.11 -15.63 13.65
N ALA A 127 -0.05 -15.04 13.89
CA ALA A 127 -0.95 -14.62 12.82
C ALA A 127 -0.29 -13.57 11.91
N GLU A 128 0.34 -12.55 12.46
CA GLU A 128 0.98 -11.49 11.67
C GLU A 128 2.24 -11.96 10.93
N ILE A 129 3.00 -12.92 11.46
CA ILE A 129 4.12 -13.54 10.73
C ILE A 129 3.59 -14.30 9.49
N VAL A 130 2.53 -15.09 9.64
CA VAL A 130 1.92 -15.81 8.52
C VAL A 130 1.36 -14.83 7.49
N VAL A 131 0.69 -13.77 7.94
CA VAL A 131 0.19 -12.70 7.06
C VAL A 131 1.34 -12.02 6.31
N ALA A 132 2.39 -11.61 7.01
CA ALA A 132 3.55 -10.96 6.41
C ALA A 132 4.22 -11.85 5.35
N PHE A 133 4.39 -13.13 5.64
CA PHE A 133 4.95 -14.10 4.70
C PHE A 133 4.08 -14.23 3.44
N CYS A 134 2.77 -14.47 3.61
CA CYS A 134 1.83 -14.61 2.49
C CYS A 134 1.74 -13.33 1.64
N VAL A 135 1.62 -12.16 2.27
CA VAL A 135 1.53 -10.86 1.58
C VAL A 135 2.81 -10.59 0.78
N THR A 136 3.97 -10.85 1.39
CA THR A 136 5.28 -10.64 0.75
C THR A 136 5.46 -11.59 -0.42
N ALA A 137 5.14 -12.87 -0.26
CA ALA A 137 5.22 -13.86 -1.33
C ALA A 137 4.31 -13.47 -2.51
N LEU A 138 3.03 -13.19 -2.26
CA LEU A 138 2.07 -12.80 -3.30
C LEU A 138 2.48 -11.54 -4.06
N ASN A 139 2.95 -10.50 -3.34
CA ASN A 139 3.44 -9.28 -3.98
C ASN A 139 4.76 -9.48 -4.72
N ALA A 140 5.68 -10.32 -4.21
CA ALA A 140 6.93 -10.65 -4.89
C ALA A 140 6.67 -11.34 -6.23
N PHE A 141 5.73 -12.29 -6.29
CA PHE A 141 5.30 -12.91 -7.54
C PHE A 141 4.69 -11.90 -8.52
N ALA A 142 3.89 -10.94 -8.04
CA ALA A 142 3.30 -9.91 -8.89
C ALA A 142 4.35 -8.96 -9.50
N ILE A 143 5.44 -8.68 -8.78
CA ILE A 143 6.54 -7.81 -9.25
C ILE A 143 7.36 -8.46 -10.38
N TRP A 144 7.44 -9.80 -10.43
CA TRP A 144 8.24 -10.52 -11.41
C TRP A 144 7.68 -10.42 -12.86
N ILE A 145 6.46 -9.91 -13.03
CA ILE A 145 5.83 -9.75 -14.34
C ILE A 145 6.44 -8.55 -15.07
N ALA A 146 7.24 -8.83 -16.10
CA ALA A 146 8.02 -7.83 -16.83
C ALA A 146 7.20 -6.83 -17.65
N SER A 147 5.98 -7.18 -18.07
CA SER A 147 5.17 -6.32 -18.94
C SER A 147 4.30 -5.35 -18.14
N ASN A 148 4.57 -4.04 -18.27
CA ASN A 148 3.90 -2.98 -17.49
C ASN A 148 2.36 -3.02 -17.49
N ARG A 149 1.75 -3.26 -18.66
CA ARG A 149 0.27 -3.31 -18.80
C ARG A 149 -0.35 -4.58 -18.23
N VAL A 150 0.31 -5.72 -18.38
CA VAL A 150 -0.18 -6.99 -17.81
C VAL A 150 0.06 -7.01 -16.31
N ALA A 151 1.22 -6.54 -15.84
CA ALA A 151 1.54 -6.39 -14.43
C ALA A 151 0.50 -5.52 -13.71
N MET A 152 0.08 -4.40 -14.31
CA MET A 152 -0.99 -3.56 -13.76
C MET A 152 -2.32 -4.30 -13.64
N ARG A 153 -2.76 -5.03 -14.69
CA ARG A 153 -4.01 -5.80 -14.67
C ARG A 153 -3.96 -6.97 -13.68
N VAL A 154 -2.85 -7.71 -13.64
CA VAL A 154 -2.66 -8.82 -12.69
C VAL A 154 -2.64 -8.31 -11.26
N THR A 155 -1.97 -7.18 -11.00
CA THR A 155 -1.97 -6.56 -9.67
C THR A 155 -3.39 -6.15 -9.26
N MET A 156 -4.13 -5.47 -10.14
CA MET A 156 -5.51 -5.06 -9.83
C MET A 156 -6.45 -6.27 -9.66
N ALA A 157 -6.28 -7.33 -10.45
CA ALA A 157 -7.03 -8.57 -10.29
C ALA A 157 -6.69 -9.28 -8.97
N LEU A 158 -5.41 -9.31 -8.58
CA LEU A 158 -4.95 -9.82 -7.29
C LEU A 158 -5.58 -9.04 -6.13
N MET A 159 -5.69 -7.72 -6.25
CA MET A 159 -6.33 -6.86 -5.25
C MET A 159 -7.84 -7.15 -5.12
N CYS A 160 -8.54 -7.30 -6.24
CA CYS A 160 -9.95 -7.68 -6.24
C CYS A 160 -10.14 -9.07 -5.62
N ALA A 161 -9.32 -10.05 -5.99
CA ALA A 161 -9.37 -11.40 -5.43
C ALA A 161 -9.11 -11.40 -3.92
N ALA A 162 -8.14 -10.61 -3.46
CA ALA A 162 -7.84 -10.44 -2.05
C ALA A 162 -9.05 -9.86 -1.27
N LEU A 163 -9.67 -8.79 -1.77
CA LEU A 163 -10.86 -8.19 -1.14
C LEU A 163 -12.09 -9.12 -1.17
N LEU A 164 -12.28 -9.88 -2.26
CA LEU A 164 -13.34 -10.89 -2.34
C LEU A 164 -13.12 -12.03 -1.33
N ALA A 165 -11.87 -12.47 -1.16
CA ALA A 165 -11.53 -13.47 -0.15
C ALA A 165 -11.82 -12.99 1.28
N VAL A 166 -11.63 -11.69 1.56
CA VAL A 166 -12.04 -11.07 2.83
C VAL A 166 -13.55 -11.13 3.00
N GLY A 167 -14.33 -10.72 2.00
CA GLY A 167 -15.80 -10.77 2.04
C GLY A 167 -16.33 -12.20 2.23
N ALA A 168 -15.74 -13.18 1.55
CA ALA A 168 -16.06 -14.59 1.73
C ALA A 168 -15.72 -15.08 3.15
N SER A 169 -14.57 -14.65 3.70
CA SER A 169 -14.15 -14.98 5.06
C SER A 169 -15.14 -14.44 6.11
N VAL A 170 -15.71 -13.25 5.88
CA VAL A 170 -16.79 -12.71 6.73
C VAL A 170 -18.03 -13.61 6.70
N GLY A 171 -18.52 -13.98 5.52
CA GLY A 171 -19.69 -14.86 5.42
C GLY A 171 -19.47 -16.25 6.06
N LEU A 172 -18.26 -16.78 5.91
CA LEU A 172 -17.86 -18.05 6.54
C LEU A 172 -17.70 -17.94 8.06
N GLN A 173 -17.26 -16.79 8.58
CA GLN A 173 -17.21 -16.51 10.02
C GLN A 173 -18.63 -16.37 10.61
N MET A 174 -19.54 -15.68 9.92
CA MET A 174 -20.94 -15.54 10.35
C MET A 174 -21.69 -16.87 10.38
N SER A 175 -21.29 -17.84 9.55
CA SER A 175 -21.84 -19.20 9.56
C SER A 175 -21.14 -20.15 10.54
N GLY A 176 -20.15 -19.68 11.30
CA GLY A 176 -19.41 -20.47 12.29
C GLY A 176 -18.52 -21.57 11.70
N ARG A 177 -18.21 -21.52 10.39
CA ARG A 177 -17.45 -22.58 9.70
C ARG A 177 -15.93 -22.40 9.76
N ILE A 178 -15.46 -21.23 10.21
CA ILE A 178 -14.04 -20.87 10.24
C ILE A 178 -13.60 -20.61 11.68
N THR A 179 -12.37 -21.01 12.00
CA THR A 179 -11.74 -20.67 13.29
C THR A 179 -11.33 -19.19 13.31
N PRO A 180 -11.42 -18.49 14.46
CA PRO A 180 -11.02 -17.09 14.59
C PRO A 180 -9.61 -16.78 14.05
N PHE A 181 -8.70 -17.76 14.18
CA PHE A 181 -7.35 -17.66 13.63
C PHE A 181 -7.31 -17.56 12.10
N VAL A 182 -8.00 -18.47 11.41
CA VAL A 182 -8.03 -18.48 9.95
C VAL A 182 -8.75 -17.24 9.42
N PHE A 183 -9.82 -16.79 10.10
CA PHE A 183 -10.50 -15.53 9.77
C PHE A 183 -9.56 -14.32 9.87
N MET A 184 -8.82 -14.20 10.98
CA MET A 184 -7.92 -13.07 11.20
C MET A 184 -6.75 -13.08 10.22
N VAL A 185 -6.20 -14.26 9.88
CA VAL A 185 -5.16 -14.40 8.85
C VAL A 185 -5.71 -14.06 7.47
N ALA A 186 -6.89 -14.55 7.09
CA ALA A 186 -7.50 -14.25 5.79
C ALA A 186 -7.82 -12.76 5.63
N CYS A 187 -8.36 -12.12 6.68
CA CYS A 187 -8.55 -10.67 6.71
C CYS A 187 -7.23 -9.92 6.60
N GLY A 188 -6.18 -10.38 7.30
CA GLY A 188 -4.85 -9.78 7.22
C GLY A 188 -4.28 -9.85 5.83
N VAL A 189 -4.19 -11.04 5.25
CA VAL A 189 -3.67 -11.23 3.89
C VAL A 189 -4.49 -10.40 2.90
N GLY A 190 -5.81 -10.45 2.99
CA GLY A 190 -6.69 -9.79 2.02
C GLY A 190 -6.68 -8.26 2.09
N LEU A 191 -6.37 -7.66 3.24
CA LEU A 191 -6.23 -6.20 3.39
C LEU A 191 -4.79 -5.72 3.12
N TYR A 192 -3.79 -6.49 3.52
CA TYR A 192 -2.39 -6.12 3.32
C TYR A 192 -1.90 -6.35 1.89
N VAL A 193 -2.42 -7.35 1.16
CA VAL A 193 -2.04 -7.57 -0.24
C VAL A 193 -2.30 -6.32 -1.10
N PRO A 194 -3.51 -5.73 -1.11
CA PRO A 194 -3.76 -4.51 -1.86
C PRO A 194 -2.98 -3.30 -1.36
N TYR A 195 -2.82 -3.18 -0.05
CA TYR A 195 -2.05 -2.09 0.55
C TYR A 195 -0.60 -2.09 0.06
N VAL A 196 0.07 -3.24 0.09
CA VAL A 196 1.45 -3.40 -0.40
C VAL A 196 1.52 -3.22 -1.92
N ALA A 197 0.53 -3.71 -2.66
CA ALA A 197 0.44 -3.54 -4.11
C ALA A 197 0.39 -2.05 -4.50
N PHE A 198 -0.37 -1.24 -3.77
CA PHE A 198 -0.40 0.22 -4.00
C PHE A 198 0.97 0.87 -3.84
N HIS A 199 1.69 0.51 -2.76
CA HIS A 199 3.02 1.05 -2.45
C HIS A 199 4.12 0.56 -3.39
N THR A 200 3.99 -0.62 -3.99
CA THR A 200 5.10 -1.22 -4.75
C THR A 200 4.89 -1.21 -6.24
N THR A 201 3.68 -1.49 -6.74
CA THR A 201 3.46 -1.74 -8.17
C THR A 201 2.47 -0.76 -8.78
N VAL A 202 1.34 -0.48 -8.15
CA VAL A 202 0.27 0.32 -8.79
C VAL A 202 0.75 1.72 -9.12
N PHE A 203 1.31 2.46 -8.14
CA PHE A 203 1.77 3.83 -8.39
C PHE A 203 3.02 3.87 -9.27
N GLU A 204 3.95 2.92 -9.13
CA GLU A 204 5.14 2.85 -9.98
C GLU A 204 4.76 2.60 -11.44
N ARG A 205 3.90 1.62 -11.71
CA ARG A 205 3.45 1.29 -13.07
C ARG A 205 2.54 2.36 -13.66
N LEU A 206 1.73 3.03 -12.84
CA LEU A 206 0.94 4.19 -13.26
C LEU A 206 1.85 5.32 -13.75
N ILE A 207 2.90 5.62 -12.99
CA ILE A 207 3.89 6.65 -13.37
C ILE A 207 4.66 6.22 -14.61
N ALA A 208 5.13 4.97 -14.68
CA ALA A 208 5.86 4.44 -15.83
C ALA A 208 5.03 4.39 -17.12
N ALA A 209 3.71 4.17 -17.01
CA ALA A 209 2.81 4.21 -18.15
C ALA A 209 2.41 5.64 -18.54
N SER A 210 2.45 6.59 -17.60
CA SER A 210 2.21 8.00 -17.87
C SER A 210 3.45 8.62 -18.55
N ARG A 211 3.26 9.38 -19.64
CA ARG A 211 4.37 10.07 -20.32
C ARG A 211 4.84 11.33 -19.58
N ARG A 212 4.33 11.61 -18.38
CA ARG A 212 4.59 12.84 -17.64
C ARG A 212 5.50 12.56 -16.45
N PRO A 213 6.55 13.37 -16.22
CA PRO A 213 7.44 13.17 -15.09
C PRO A 213 6.65 13.34 -13.79
N CYS A 214 6.56 12.28 -12.99
CA CYS A 214 5.91 12.28 -11.68
C CYS A 214 6.77 11.56 -10.63
N ASN A 215 6.77 12.06 -9.39
CA ASN A 215 7.49 11.46 -8.28
C ASN A 215 6.56 10.52 -7.50
N LEU A 216 6.93 9.25 -7.44
CA LEU A 216 6.25 8.20 -6.68
C LEU A 216 6.00 8.60 -5.23
N GLY A 217 6.99 9.21 -4.58
CA GLY A 217 6.90 9.63 -3.19
C GLY A 217 5.84 10.70 -2.96
N PHE A 218 5.65 11.65 -3.88
CA PHE A 218 4.60 12.66 -3.76
C PHE A 218 3.21 12.01 -3.70
N LEU A 219 2.97 11.03 -4.56
CA LEU A 219 1.68 10.36 -4.63
C LEU A 219 1.42 9.48 -3.39
N MET A 220 2.45 8.79 -2.91
CA MET A 220 2.39 8.03 -1.65
C MET A 220 2.07 8.93 -0.46
N TYR A 221 2.80 10.05 -0.29
CA TYR A 221 2.55 10.97 0.82
C TYR A 221 1.16 11.59 0.77
N LEU A 222 0.67 11.95 -0.42
CA LEU A 222 -0.68 12.47 -0.58
C LEU A 222 -1.73 11.42 -0.19
N ALA A 223 -1.57 10.18 -0.69
CA ALA A 223 -2.49 9.09 -0.40
C ALA A 223 -2.49 8.73 1.10
N ASP A 224 -1.30 8.68 1.73
CA ASP A 224 -1.14 8.44 3.17
C ASP A 224 -1.79 9.53 4.01
N ALA A 225 -1.56 10.81 3.69
CA ALA A 225 -2.15 11.92 4.43
C ALA A 225 -3.69 11.86 4.41
N ILE A 226 -4.29 11.59 3.25
CA ILE A 226 -5.74 11.44 3.13
C ILE A 226 -6.21 10.16 3.83
N GLY A 227 -5.44 9.07 3.75
CA GLY A 227 -5.73 7.79 4.40
C GLY A 227 -5.82 7.90 5.92
N TYR A 228 -4.82 8.51 6.55
CA TYR A 228 -4.82 8.73 8.00
C TYR A 228 -5.86 9.75 8.44
N LEU A 229 -6.12 10.80 7.64
CA LEU A 229 -7.23 11.71 7.89
C LEU A 229 -8.57 10.97 7.85
N GLY A 230 -8.78 10.11 6.86
CA GLY A 230 -9.97 9.27 6.74
C GLY A 230 -10.15 8.36 7.96
N TYR A 231 -9.06 7.75 8.44
CA TYR A 231 -9.09 6.93 9.65
C TYR A 231 -9.50 7.75 10.88
N ALA A 232 -8.89 8.93 11.08
CA ALA A 232 -9.23 9.81 12.21
C ALA A 232 -10.71 10.21 12.19
N VAL A 233 -11.27 10.52 11.01
CA VAL A 233 -12.70 10.83 10.85
C VAL A 233 -13.58 9.64 11.22
N VAL A 234 -13.24 8.43 10.74
CA VAL A 234 -14.02 7.21 11.03
C VAL A 234 -14.01 6.89 12.52
N ILE A 235 -12.88 7.05 13.19
CA ILE A 235 -12.80 6.86 14.64
C ILE A 235 -13.60 7.93 15.38
N ALA A 236 -13.46 9.20 15.04
CA ALA A 236 -14.22 10.28 15.68
C ALA A 236 -15.74 10.07 15.53
N LEU A 237 -16.19 9.62 14.35
CA LEU A 237 -17.59 9.26 14.11
C LEU A 237 -18.01 8.04 14.95
N ARG A 238 -17.16 7.01 15.06
CA ARG A 238 -17.44 5.86 15.93
C ARG A 238 -17.64 6.30 17.38
N THR A 239 -16.76 7.13 17.92
CA THR A 239 -16.81 7.55 19.33
C THR A 239 -18.03 8.42 19.64
N THR A 240 -18.53 9.18 18.66
CA THR A 240 -19.70 10.07 18.83
C THR A 240 -21.04 9.37 18.61
N TRP A 241 -21.08 8.32 17.78
CA TRP A 241 -22.34 7.63 17.43
C TRP A 241 -22.56 6.32 18.21
N SER A 242 -21.53 5.75 18.83
CA SER A 242 -21.60 4.40 19.41
C SER A 242 -21.15 4.35 20.86
N GLU A 243 -22.09 4.56 21.80
CA GLU A 243 -21.82 4.37 23.22
C GLU A 243 -21.73 2.89 23.65
N ARG A 244 -22.13 1.91 22.80
CA ARG A 244 -22.25 0.49 23.21
C ARG A 244 -21.99 -0.59 22.15
N ALA A 245 -21.52 -0.30 20.94
CA ALA A 245 -21.33 -1.37 19.95
C ALA A 245 -20.08 -2.21 20.24
N THR A 246 -20.29 -3.52 20.37
CA THR A 246 -19.27 -4.58 20.28
C THR A 246 -18.40 -4.34 19.05
N VAL A 247 -17.08 -4.50 19.19
CA VAL A 247 -16.10 -4.12 18.17
C VAL A 247 -16.23 -4.99 16.93
N LEU A 248 -16.50 -6.29 17.13
CA LEU A 248 -16.60 -7.26 16.05
C LEU A 248 -17.71 -6.96 15.02
N PRO A 249 -19.00 -6.74 15.38
CA PRO A 249 -20.03 -6.37 14.42
C PRO A 249 -19.72 -5.11 13.61
N PHE A 250 -19.16 -4.09 14.25
CA PHE A 250 -18.73 -2.87 13.57
C PHE A 250 -17.65 -3.18 12.53
N PHE A 251 -16.63 -3.95 12.92
CA PHE A 251 -15.57 -4.37 12.02
C PHE A 251 -16.11 -5.14 10.81
N LEU A 252 -16.99 -6.13 11.01
CA LEU A 252 -17.58 -6.92 9.92
C LEU A 252 -18.41 -6.07 8.95
N TRP A 253 -19.21 -5.13 9.47
CA TRP A 253 -19.98 -4.20 8.62
C TRP A 253 -19.08 -3.26 7.82
N THR A 254 -18.03 -2.70 8.45
CA THR A 254 -17.05 -1.87 7.74
C THR A 254 -16.33 -2.67 6.67
N LEU A 255 -15.95 -3.91 6.97
CA LEU A 255 -15.25 -4.81 6.05
C LEU A 255 -16.09 -5.12 4.79
N LEU A 256 -17.39 -5.39 4.96
CA LEU A 256 -18.30 -5.66 3.83
C LEU A 256 -18.61 -4.39 3.02
N THR A 257 -18.93 -3.28 3.68
CA THR A 257 -19.35 -2.04 3.00
C THR A 257 -18.19 -1.35 2.31
N VAL A 258 -17.13 -1.04 3.06
CA VAL A 258 -15.95 -0.34 2.56
C VAL A 258 -15.11 -1.26 1.66
N GLY A 259 -15.05 -2.56 1.97
CA GLY A 259 -14.42 -3.55 1.09
C GLY A 259 -15.17 -3.72 -0.23
N GLY A 260 -16.51 -3.82 -0.20
CA GLY A 260 -17.34 -3.87 -1.40
C GLY A 260 -17.20 -2.62 -2.27
N LEU A 261 -17.23 -1.44 -1.65
CA LEU A 261 -17.03 -0.18 -2.35
C LEU A 261 -15.62 -0.06 -2.95
N SER A 262 -14.61 -0.62 -2.28
CA SER A 262 -13.24 -0.70 -2.79
C SER A 262 -13.13 -1.59 -4.03
N ILE A 263 -13.87 -2.70 -4.09
CA ILE A 263 -13.92 -3.58 -5.28
C ILE A 263 -14.54 -2.82 -6.45
N VAL A 264 -15.67 -2.14 -6.24
CA VAL A 264 -16.30 -1.31 -7.30
C VAL A 264 -15.34 -0.22 -7.78
N GLY A 265 -14.64 0.44 -6.84
CA GLY A 265 -13.62 1.43 -7.17
C GLY A 265 -12.46 0.85 -7.99
N LEU A 266 -11.97 -0.34 -7.64
CA LEU A 266 -10.93 -1.01 -8.42
C LEU A 266 -11.40 -1.38 -9.83
N LEU A 267 -12.62 -1.91 -9.98
CA LEU A 267 -13.17 -2.27 -11.29
C LEU A 267 -13.34 -1.05 -12.19
N LEU A 268 -13.88 0.05 -11.65
CA LEU A 268 -14.00 1.31 -12.37
C LEU A 268 -12.61 1.89 -12.74
N ALA A 269 -11.61 1.73 -11.87
CA ALA A 269 -10.24 2.17 -12.15
C ALA A 269 -9.62 1.33 -13.27
N ILE A 270 -9.80 0.01 -13.27
CA ILE A 270 -9.35 -0.89 -14.34
C ILE A 270 -9.91 -0.42 -15.69
N VAL A 271 -11.23 -0.24 -15.78
CA VAL A 271 -11.91 0.18 -17.01
C VAL A 271 -11.42 1.56 -17.48
N TYR A 272 -11.22 2.49 -16.55
CA TYR A 272 -10.72 3.83 -16.86
C TYR A 272 -9.28 3.77 -17.42
N PHE A 273 -8.37 3.08 -16.74
CA PHE A 273 -6.98 2.99 -17.17
C PHE A 273 -6.81 2.20 -18.46
N GLU A 274 -7.59 1.15 -18.69
CA GLU A 274 -7.61 0.46 -19.98
C GLU A 274 -8.04 1.39 -21.11
N LYS A 275 -9.09 2.21 -20.91
CA LYS A 275 -9.56 3.16 -21.94
C LYS A 275 -8.59 4.31 -22.18
N VAL A 276 -7.99 4.87 -21.13
CA VAL A 276 -7.07 6.00 -21.24
C VAL A 276 -5.72 5.56 -21.83
N LEU A 277 -5.13 4.46 -21.35
CA LEU A 277 -3.87 3.94 -21.90
C LEU A 277 -4.03 3.34 -23.31
N ALA A 278 -5.24 2.90 -23.70
CA ALA A 278 -5.53 2.48 -25.07
C ALA A 278 -5.64 3.68 -26.02
N ARG A 279 -6.25 4.79 -25.58
CA ARG A 279 -6.30 6.04 -26.37
C ARG A 279 -4.90 6.64 -26.62
N ASP A 280 -4.02 6.57 -25.63
CA ASP A 280 -2.62 7.01 -25.77
C ASP A 280 -1.73 6.06 -26.60
N ALA A 281 -2.25 4.89 -27.01
CA ALA A 281 -1.54 3.89 -27.82
C ALA A 281 -1.84 4.00 -29.32
N ILE A 282 -2.85 4.78 -29.74
CA ILE A 282 -3.10 5.02 -31.16
C ILE A 282 -2.09 6.08 -31.62
N PRO A 283 -1.15 5.77 -32.53
CA PRO A 283 -0.36 6.80 -33.17
C PRO A 283 -1.33 7.72 -33.90
N SER A 284 -1.17 9.03 -33.73
CA SER A 284 -1.72 10.00 -34.68
C SER A 284 -1.07 9.76 -36.06
N MET A 285 -1.58 8.76 -36.79
CA MET A 285 -1.43 8.62 -38.23
C MET A 285 -2.52 9.47 -38.85
N ASP A 286 -2.35 10.78 -38.82
CA ASP A 286 -3.02 11.70 -39.73
C ASP A 286 -2.14 12.95 -39.92
N GLY A 287 -1.30 12.85 -40.95
CA GLY A 287 -1.04 13.92 -41.91
C GLY A 287 -0.33 15.18 -41.42
N ASP A 288 1.00 15.13 -41.32
CA ASP A 288 1.80 16.30 -41.68
C ASP A 288 2.63 15.96 -42.92
N SER A 289 2.14 16.42 -44.08
CA SER A 289 2.95 16.64 -45.27
C SER A 289 2.16 17.54 -46.23
N PRO A 290 2.82 18.60 -46.72
CA PRO A 290 3.23 18.48 -48.10
C PRO A 290 4.75 18.56 -48.22
N ALA A 291 5.27 17.69 -49.07
CA ALA A 291 6.60 17.78 -49.64
C ALA A 291 6.86 19.17 -50.22
N ASN A 292 8.06 19.71 -50.00
CA ASN A 292 9.03 20.08 -51.03
C ASN A 292 10.13 20.94 -50.38
N ASP A 293 11.36 20.42 -50.32
CA ASP A 293 12.56 21.15 -50.73
C ASP A 293 13.78 20.24 -50.58
N LEU A 294 14.11 19.62 -51.71
CA LEU A 294 15.40 19.04 -52.04
C LEU A 294 16.44 20.16 -52.18
N ASN A 295 17.43 20.23 -51.28
CA ASN A 295 18.85 20.28 -51.69
C ASN A 295 19.79 20.24 -50.47
N PRO A 296 20.87 19.44 -50.47
CA PRO A 296 21.94 19.53 -49.47
C PRO A 296 23.06 20.46 -49.97
N PRO A 297 23.72 21.27 -49.11
CA PRO A 297 25.04 21.76 -49.43
C PRO A 297 26.10 20.83 -48.81
N THR A 298 26.75 20.11 -49.72
CA THR A 298 28.21 19.99 -49.89
C THR A 298 29.11 19.98 -48.65
N ILE A 299 29.77 18.84 -48.48
CA ILE A 299 31.02 18.67 -47.73
C ILE A 299 32.13 19.37 -48.54
N ASP A 300 32.68 20.45 -48.02
CA ASP A 300 34.04 20.93 -48.34
C ASP A 300 34.47 21.98 -47.30
N GLU A 301 35.33 21.56 -46.38
CA GLU A 301 36.54 22.28 -45.90
C GLU A 301 37.00 21.67 -44.56
N LEU A 302 37.78 20.60 -44.68
CA LEU A 302 38.90 20.34 -43.80
C LEU A 302 40.00 21.35 -44.13
N ALA A 303 40.39 22.22 -43.18
CA ALA A 303 41.78 22.42 -42.77
C ALA A 303 41.96 23.62 -41.81
N PRO A 304 43.03 23.62 -40.98
CA PRO A 304 43.17 24.44 -39.77
C PRO A 304 44.07 25.66 -39.98
N ALA A 305 43.96 26.69 -39.12
CA ALA A 305 45.03 27.66 -38.88
C ALA A 305 44.81 28.43 -37.55
N GLU A 306 45.85 28.34 -36.72
CA GLU A 306 46.31 29.23 -35.63
C GLU A 306 45.51 29.32 -34.30
#